data_AF-A0A0Q4KED8-F1
#
_entry.id   AF-A0A0Q4KED8-F1
#
_cell.length_a   1.000
_cell.length_b   1.000
_cell.length_c   1.000
_cell.angle_alpha   90.00
_cell.angle_beta   90.00
_cell.angle_gamma   90.00
#
_symmetry.space_group_name_H-M   'P 1'
#
loop_
_entity.id
_entity.type
_entity.pdbx_description
1 polymer ?
#
loop_
_entity_poly.entity_id
_entity_poly.type
_entity_poly.pdbx_seq_one_letter_code
_entity_poly.pdbx_strand_id
1 'polypeptide(L)'
;MLLGMAALPLSACPAPAPAKAASHGACPELAGLIAAYVAIDAEYDRFCVDIHAPAVARQDAMIAAIPHFEIDATLAADGSRVWSTREGTRAEARGIASLARRYQNESPQWQDKLRRARTFTAADLRRTRAIDRTHKAAGLDVVEVQEAEICGRLDRTRQAILTFPARTPSDMREKLETLDQWLTHAELKDMVMSDLDSIQSREA
;
A
#
# COMPACT_ATOMS: atom_id res chain seq x y z
N MET A 1 4.24 41.09 -14.86
CA MET A 1 4.92 39.79 -14.73
C MET A 1 3.91 38.71 -15.07
N LEU A 2 4.04 38.11 -16.26
CA LEU A 2 3.17 37.05 -16.76
C LEU A 2 3.70 35.70 -16.26
N LEU A 3 2.96 35.04 -15.38
CA LEU A 3 3.24 33.67 -14.93
C LEU A 3 2.81 32.71 -16.04
N GLY A 4 3.80 32.14 -16.74
CA GLY A 4 3.59 31.11 -17.76
C GLY A 4 3.16 29.79 -17.11
N MET A 5 1.95 29.33 -17.44
CA MET A 5 1.54 27.97 -17.15
C MET A 5 2.25 27.02 -18.11
N ALA A 6 3.23 26.28 -17.59
CA ALA A 6 3.82 25.15 -18.29
C ALA A 6 2.80 24.01 -18.33
N ALA A 7 2.28 23.72 -19.53
CA ALA A 7 1.49 22.53 -19.78
C ALA A 7 2.41 21.30 -19.63
N LEU A 8 2.12 20.45 -18.65
CA LEU A 8 2.79 19.16 -18.50
C LEU A 8 2.36 18.23 -19.65
N PRO A 9 3.28 17.48 -20.25
CA PRO A 9 2.92 16.50 -21.27
C PRO A 9 2.07 15.40 -20.62
N LEU A 10 0.86 15.20 -21.16
CA LEU A 10 0.06 14.01 -20.91
C LEU A 10 0.86 12.80 -21.42
N SER A 11 1.52 12.10 -20.51
CA SER A 11 2.13 10.81 -20.78
C SER A 11 1.01 9.87 -21.23
N ALA A 12 1.03 9.49 -22.50
CA ALA A 12 0.09 8.52 -23.04
C ALA A 12 0.23 7.21 -22.26
N CYS A 13 -0.80 6.84 -21.50
CA CYS A 13 -0.89 5.49 -20.95
C CYS A 13 -0.74 4.50 -22.10
N PRO A 14 0.13 3.48 -21.97
CA PRO A 14 0.17 2.40 -22.94
C PRO A 14 -1.23 1.79 -23.01
N ALA A 15 -1.73 1.64 -24.24
CA ALA A 15 -3.01 1.00 -24.48
C ALA A 15 -3.02 -0.38 -23.79
N PRO A 16 -4.11 -0.76 -23.10
CA PRO A 16 -4.19 -2.06 -22.45
C PRO A 16 -3.90 -3.14 -23.47
N ALA A 17 -3.00 -4.06 -23.10
CA ALA A 17 -2.70 -5.22 -23.93
C ALA A 17 -4.02 -5.93 -24.28
N PRO A 18 -4.20 -6.36 -25.54
CA PRO A 18 -5.43 -7.03 -25.94
C PRO A 18 -5.63 -8.26 -25.03
N ALA A 19 -6.83 -8.37 -24.46
CA ALA A 19 -7.23 -9.53 -23.67
C ALA A 19 -6.90 -10.80 -24.46
N LYS A 20 -6.06 -11.65 -23.87
CA LYS A 20 -5.66 -12.95 -24.42
C LYS A 20 -6.96 -13.70 -24.74
N ALA A 21 -7.20 -13.98 -26.03
CA ALA A 21 -8.41 -14.67 -26.44
C ALA A 21 -8.52 -16.01 -25.69
N ALA A 22 -9.67 -16.26 -25.06
CA ALA A 22 -9.95 -17.49 -24.33
C ALA A 22 -9.51 -18.71 -25.18
N SER A 23 -8.68 -19.58 -24.60
CA SER A 23 -8.22 -20.75 -25.32
C SER A 23 -9.46 -21.58 -25.71
N HIS A 24 -9.47 -22.11 -26.93
CA HIS A 24 -10.60 -22.82 -27.54
C HIS A 24 -10.91 -24.19 -26.87
N GLY A 25 -10.70 -24.34 -25.56
CA GLY A 25 -10.85 -25.62 -24.87
C GLY A 25 -11.48 -25.60 -23.47
N ALA A 26 -11.70 -24.44 -22.84
CA ALA A 26 -12.41 -24.38 -21.56
C ALA A 26 -13.93 -24.47 -21.74
N CYS A 27 -14.62 -25.00 -20.73
CA CYS A 27 -16.07 -24.95 -20.68
C CYS A 27 -16.58 -23.50 -20.57
N PRO A 28 -17.73 -23.17 -21.18
CA PRO A 28 -18.25 -21.80 -21.22
C PRO A 28 -18.44 -21.16 -19.83
N GLU A 29 -18.80 -21.95 -18.83
CA GLU A 29 -19.00 -21.45 -17.47
C GLU A 29 -17.70 -20.98 -16.82
N LEU A 30 -16.62 -21.75 -16.97
CA LEU A 30 -15.28 -21.36 -16.48
C LEU A 30 -14.74 -20.16 -17.25
N ALA A 31 -14.90 -20.17 -18.58
CA ALA A 31 -14.49 -19.04 -19.42
C ALA A 31 -15.20 -17.74 -19.01
N GLY A 32 -16.48 -17.82 -18.61
CA GLY A 32 -17.23 -16.69 -18.07
C GLY A 32 -16.65 -16.15 -16.74
N LEU A 33 -16.24 -17.04 -15.82
CA LEU A 33 -15.60 -16.64 -14.56
C LEU A 33 -14.24 -15.99 -14.81
N ILE A 34 -13.42 -16.54 -15.70
CA ILE A 34 -12.11 -16.00 -16.07
C ILE A 34 -12.28 -14.62 -16.75
N ALA A 35 -13.24 -14.49 -17.67
CA ALA A 35 -13.52 -13.20 -18.31
C ALA A 35 -13.97 -12.13 -17.31
N ALA A 36 -14.80 -12.51 -16.32
CA ALA A 36 -15.19 -11.60 -15.24
C ALA A 36 -13.98 -11.19 -14.39
N TYR A 37 -13.10 -12.13 -14.05
CA TYR A 37 -11.87 -11.84 -13.31
C TYR A 37 -10.98 -10.84 -14.05
N VAL A 38 -10.68 -11.10 -15.33
CA VAL A 38 -9.86 -10.22 -16.18
C VAL A 38 -10.49 -8.82 -16.30
N ALA A 39 -11.82 -8.73 -16.39
CA ALA A 39 -12.50 -7.44 -16.47
C ALA A 39 -12.37 -6.62 -15.17
N ILE A 40 -12.48 -7.27 -14.01
CA ILE A 40 -12.30 -6.63 -12.70
C ILE A 40 -10.83 -6.27 -12.48
N ASP A 41 -9.89 -7.12 -12.90
CA ASP A 41 -8.45 -6.85 -12.80
C ASP A 41 -8.06 -5.61 -13.61
N ALA A 42 -8.57 -5.51 -14.85
CA ALA A 42 -8.41 -4.30 -15.66
C ALA A 42 -9.11 -3.06 -15.06
N GLU A 43 -10.20 -3.24 -14.30
CA GLU A 43 -10.83 -2.16 -13.53
C GLU A 43 -9.92 -1.70 -12.38
N TYR A 44 -9.31 -2.64 -11.66
CA TYR A 44 -8.37 -2.39 -10.58
C TYR A 44 -7.12 -1.64 -11.08
N ASP A 45 -6.56 -2.04 -12.23
CA ASP A 45 -5.43 -1.34 -12.86
C ASP A 45 -5.76 0.12 -13.17
N ARG A 46 -6.94 0.37 -13.77
CA ARG A 46 -7.41 1.74 -14.04
C ARG A 46 -7.61 2.52 -12.76
N PHE A 47 -8.22 1.91 -11.74
CA PHE A 47 -8.38 2.53 -10.43
C PHE A 47 -7.03 2.92 -9.81
N CYS A 48 -6.03 2.06 -9.90
CA CYS A 48 -4.69 2.31 -9.38
C CYS A 48 -4.05 3.54 -10.02
N VAL A 49 -4.16 3.67 -11.35
CA VAL A 49 -3.57 4.78 -12.13
C VAL A 49 -4.36 6.07 -11.99
N ASP A 50 -5.68 6.01 -12.11
CA ASP A 50 -6.53 7.19 -12.26
C ASP A 50 -6.98 7.78 -10.92
N ILE A 51 -7.05 6.97 -9.87
CA ILE A 51 -7.63 7.36 -8.57
C ILE A 51 -6.62 7.20 -7.43
N HIS A 52 -6.06 6.00 -7.23
CA HIS A 52 -5.22 5.72 -6.07
C HIS A 52 -3.87 6.46 -6.12
N ALA A 53 -3.10 6.31 -7.20
CA ALA A 53 -1.80 6.97 -7.33
C ALA A 53 -1.87 8.51 -7.22
N PRO A 54 -2.85 9.21 -7.83
CA PRO A 54 -3.03 10.65 -7.62
C PRO A 54 -3.37 11.04 -6.18
N ALA A 55 -4.15 10.21 -5.46
CA ALA A 55 -4.47 10.47 -4.06
C ALA A 55 -3.23 10.32 -3.16
N VAL A 56 -2.41 9.28 -3.38
CA VAL A 56 -1.13 9.09 -2.68
C VAL A 56 -0.18 10.25 -2.99
N ALA A 57 -0.01 10.62 -4.26
CA ALA A 57 0.84 11.75 -4.63
C ALA A 57 0.40 13.08 -3.99
N ARG A 58 -0.91 13.29 -3.84
CA ARG A 58 -1.46 14.45 -3.11
C ARG A 58 -1.12 14.38 -1.63
N GLN A 59 -1.25 13.23 -0.99
CA GLN A 59 -0.87 13.03 0.41
C GLN A 59 0.63 13.30 0.61
N ASP A 60 1.48 12.76 -0.26
CA ASP A 60 2.93 12.95 -0.21
C ASP A 60 3.30 14.43 -0.36
N ALA A 61 2.68 15.14 -1.31
CA ALA A 61 2.88 16.58 -1.47
C ALA A 61 2.46 17.36 -0.22
N MET A 62 1.34 16.99 0.42
CA MET A 62 0.91 17.58 1.68
C MET A 62 1.91 17.29 2.81
N ILE A 63 2.40 16.06 2.93
CA ILE A 63 3.38 15.67 3.96
C ILE A 63 4.70 16.42 3.78
N ALA A 64 5.16 16.57 2.53
CA ALA A 64 6.36 17.32 2.18
C ALA A 64 6.24 18.82 2.52
N ALA A 65 5.02 19.38 2.44
CA ALA A 65 4.75 20.77 2.81
C ALA A 65 4.69 21.01 4.34
N ILE A 66 4.57 19.96 5.17
CA ILE A 66 4.57 20.12 6.62
C ILE A 66 5.98 20.54 7.06
N PRO A 67 6.15 21.63 7.83
CA PRO A 67 7.47 22.06 8.31
C PRO A 67 8.14 21.01 9.20
N HIS A 68 9.45 20.84 9.00
CA HIS A 68 10.30 20.06 9.90
C HIS A 68 10.84 20.96 11.01
N PHE A 69 10.98 20.36 12.19
CA PHE A 69 11.61 20.97 13.34
C PHE A 69 12.93 20.28 13.66
N GLU A 70 13.95 21.08 13.90
CA GLU A 70 15.30 20.63 14.23
C GLU A 70 15.79 21.39 15.47
N ILE A 71 16.45 20.68 16.38
CA ILE A 71 17.12 21.28 17.53
C ILE A 71 18.51 20.67 17.63
N ASP A 72 19.51 21.53 17.81
CA ASP A 72 20.84 21.12 18.22
C ASP A 72 20.77 20.50 19.61
N ALA A 73 21.05 19.20 19.67
CA ALA A 73 21.01 18.40 20.87
C ALA A 73 22.43 18.10 21.37
N THR A 74 23.22 19.13 21.63
CA THR A 74 24.60 18.96 22.11
C THR A 74 24.67 18.78 23.63
N LEU A 75 25.37 17.73 24.06
CA LEU A 75 26.27 17.73 25.21
C LEU A 75 27.54 17.00 24.77
N ALA A 76 28.61 17.73 24.41
CA ALA A 76 30.05 17.35 24.41
C ALA A 76 30.85 17.86 23.18
N ALA A 77 32.18 17.87 23.37
CA ALA A 77 33.20 18.53 22.55
C ALA A 77 33.66 17.73 21.30
N ASP A 78 32.90 16.73 20.85
CA ASP A 78 33.34 15.68 19.92
C ASP A 78 32.40 15.39 18.72
N GLY A 79 31.25 16.04 18.58
CA GLY A 79 30.40 15.88 17.39
C GLY A 79 28.91 16.08 17.65
N SER A 80 28.36 17.15 17.10
CA SER A 80 26.96 17.54 17.26
C SER A 80 25.98 16.49 16.76
N ARG A 81 25.00 16.11 17.59
CA ARG A 81 23.76 15.43 17.17
C ARG A 81 22.64 16.45 17.02
N VAL A 82 22.06 16.54 15.83
CA VAL A 82 20.83 17.31 15.58
C VAL A 82 19.64 16.38 15.78
N TRP A 83 18.71 16.76 16.65
CA TRP A 83 17.40 16.10 16.68
C TRP A 83 16.55 16.70 15.57
N SER A 84 16.14 15.88 14.61
CA SER A 84 15.29 16.28 13.50
C SER A 84 14.00 15.47 13.53
N THR A 85 12.86 16.14 13.33
CA THR A 85 11.57 15.46 13.13
C THR A 85 11.52 14.69 11.80
N ARG A 86 12.48 14.91 10.90
CA ARG A 86 12.66 14.15 9.66
C ARG A 86 13.38 12.81 9.89
N GLU A 87 14.34 12.78 10.80
CA GLU A 87 15.28 11.65 10.99
C GLU A 87 15.09 10.96 12.36
N GLY A 88 15.53 9.71 12.49
CA GLY A 88 15.19 8.74 13.55
C GLY A 88 15.59 9.05 15.01
N THR A 89 15.70 10.31 15.41
CA THR A 89 16.09 10.77 16.77
C THR A 89 14.93 10.89 17.76
N ARG A 90 13.71 10.53 17.35
CA ARG A 90 12.46 10.71 18.12
C ARG A 90 12.44 9.94 19.45
N ALA A 91 12.99 8.72 19.47
CA ALA A 91 12.97 7.87 20.65
C ALA A 91 13.81 8.44 21.81
N GLU A 92 14.99 8.98 21.50
CA GLU A 92 15.89 9.58 22.50
C GLU A 92 15.26 10.81 23.14
N ALA A 93 14.75 11.74 22.33
CA ALA A 93 14.13 12.98 22.82
C ALA A 93 12.88 12.70 23.68
N ARG A 94 12.03 11.75 23.28
CA ARG A 94 10.86 11.32 24.06
C ARG A 94 11.27 10.66 25.39
N GLY A 95 12.31 9.83 25.35
CA GLY A 95 12.92 9.22 26.53
C GLY A 95 13.34 10.28 27.55
N ILE A 96 14.13 11.27 27.13
CA ILE A 96 14.60 12.36 28.00
C ILE A 96 13.43 13.21 28.52
N ALA A 97 12.48 13.58 27.66
CA ALA A 97 11.32 14.39 28.05
C ALA A 97 10.50 13.75 29.19
N SER A 98 10.46 12.41 29.26
CA SER A 98 9.74 11.65 30.28
C SER A 98 10.41 11.62 31.67
N LEU A 99 11.71 11.95 31.77
CA LEU A 99 12.51 11.84 33.00
C LEU A 99 12.31 13.00 34.00
N ALA A 100 11.23 13.77 33.84
CA ALA A 100 10.92 15.03 34.51
C ALA A 100 11.03 15.05 36.05
N ARG A 101 10.81 13.91 36.72
CA ARG A 101 10.65 13.84 38.18
C ARG A 101 11.92 13.37 38.91
N ARG A 102 12.80 12.64 38.23
CA ARG A 102 14.01 12.05 38.85
C ARG A 102 15.22 12.98 38.85
N TYR A 103 15.19 14.01 38.01
CA TYR A 103 16.36 14.83 37.73
C TYR A 103 16.09 16.33 37.91
N GLN A 104 15.20 16.71 38.83
CA GLN A 104 14.83 18.12 39.05
C GLN A 104 15.98 18.96 39.65
N ASN A 105 16.93 18.31 40.33
CA ASN A 105 18.08 18.95 40.99
C ASN A 105 19.40 18.76 40.22
N GLU A 106 19.34 18.30 38.97
CA GLU A 106 20.53 18.08 38.13
C GLU A 106 21.14 19.37 37.61
N SER A 107 22.34 19.25 37.03
CA SER A 107 23.11 20.37 36.48
C SER A 107 22.30 21.28 35.53
N PRO A 108 22.64 22.59 35.44
CA PRO A 108 22.00 23.51 34.49
C PRO A 108 22.02 23.02 33.03
N GLN A 109 23.11 22.35 32.63
CA GLN A 109 23.25 21.74 31.31
C GLN A 109 22.22 20.64 31.06
N TRP A 110 21.95 19.81 32.08
CA TRP A 110 20.91 18.79 31.99
C TRP A 110 19.50 19.40 31.92
N GLN A 111 19.24 20.45 32.69
CA GLN A 111 17.95 21.16 32.62
C GLN A 111 17.72 21.79 31.24
N ASP A 112 18.76 22.31 30.59
CA ASP A 112 18.67 22.81 29.21
C ASP A 112 18.37 21.68 28.22
N LYS A 113 19.09 20.55 28.32
CA LYS A 113 18.82 19.35 27.51
C LYS A 113 17.39 18.84 27.68
N LEU A 114 16.87 18.80 28.90
CA LEU A 114 15.48 18.41 29.18
C LEU A 114 14.47 19.39 28.55
N ARG A 115 14.73 20.70 28.62
CA ARG A 115 13.88 21.72 27.99
C ARG A 115 13.85 21.58 26.46
N ARG A 116 15.02 21.37 25.84
CA ARG A 116 15.16 21.08 24.41
C ARG A 116 14.39 19.82 24.01
N ALA A 117 14.53 18.73 24.78
CA ALA A 117 13.86 17.46 24.53
C ALA A 117 12.32 17.59 24.57
N ARG A 118 11.79 18.34 25.53
CA ARG A 118 10.35 18.64 25.61
C ARG A 118 9.87 19.48 24.44
N THR A 119 10.64 20.49 24.06
CA THR A 119 10.32 21.38 22.92
C THR A 119 10.29 20.57 21.62
N PHE A 120 11.30 19.74 21.39
CA PHE A 120 11.36 18.82 20.25
C PHE A 120 10.17 17.85 20.26
N THR A 121 9.89 17.21 21.39
CA THR A 121 8.78 16.24 21.50
C THR A 121 7.43 16.90 21.21
N ALA A 122 7.21 18.13 21.67
CA ALA A 122 5.99 18.87 21.36
C ALA A 122 5.87 19.20 19.86
N ALA A 123 6.97 19.59 19.20
CA ALA A 123 7.00 19.85 17.77
C ALA A 123 6.77 18.57 16.95
N ASP A 124 7.40 17.45 17.34
CA ASP A 124 7.21 16.13 16.75
C ASP A 124 5.74 15.69 16.82
N LEU A 125 5.11 15.80 18.00
CA LEU A 125 3.68 15.47 18.15
C LEU A 125 2.76 16.34 17.29
N ARG A 126 3.06 17.64 17.14
CA ARG A 126 2.30 18.53 16.26
C ARG A 126 2.46 18.09 14.79
N ARG A 127 3.67 17.73 14.39
CA ARG A 127 3.96 17.23 13.03
C ARG A 127 3.24 15.91 12.77
N THR A 128 3.32 14.93 13.69
CA THR A 128 2.60 13.66 13.56
C THR A 128 1.11 13.89 13.35
N ARG A 129 0.47 14.71 14.20
CA ARG A 129 -0.95 15.07 14.03
C ARG A 129 -1.25 15.82 12.73
N ALA A 130 -0.30 16.55 12.18
CA ALA A 130 -0.46 17.18 10.87
C ALA A 130 -0.40 16.15 9.76
N ILE A 131 0.53 15.19 9.82
CA ILE A 131 0.64 14.05 8.89
C ILE A 131 -0.63 13.20 8.95
N ASP A 132 -1.12 12.86 10.14
CA ASP A 132 -2.34 12.05 10.28
C ASP A 132 -3.55 12.71 9.60
N ARG A 133 -3.59 14.06 9.58
CA ARG A 133 -4.66 14.81 8.91
C ARG A 133 -4.51 14.86 7.38
N THR A 134 -3.31 14.65 6.84
CA THR A 134 -3.13 14.65 5.38
C THR A 134 -3.81 13.47 4.72
N HIS A 135 -3.89 12.32 5.41
CA HIS A 135 -4.60 11.13 4.92
C HIS A 135 -6.05 11.49 4.54
N LYS A 136 -6.81 12.01 5.51
CA LYS A 136 -8.20 12.41 5.31
C LYS A 136 -8.33 13.55 4.30
N ALA A 137 -7.43 14.53 4.33
CA ALA A 137 -7.45 15.66 3.39
C ALA A 137 -7.13 15.26 1.95
N ALA A 138 -6.32 14.22 1.75
CA ALA A 138 -6.03 13.65 0.44
C ALA A 138 -7.21 12.85 -0.13
N GLY A 139 -8.16 12.43 0.74
CA GLY A 139 -9.34 11.64 0.39
C GLY A 139 -9.10 10.14 0.43
N LEU A 140 -8.01 9.69 1.06
CA LEU A 140 -7.61 8.28 1.04
C LEU A 140 -8.61 7.35 1.73
N ASP A 141 -9.34 7.80 2.78
CA ASP A 141 -10.42 7.01 3.40
C ASP A 141 -11.45 6.51 2.36
N VAL A 142 -11.79 7.34 1.37
CA VAL A 142 -12.77 6.98 0.32
C VAL A 142 -12.13 6.08 -0.73
N VAL A 143 -10.87 6.33 -1.06
CA VAL A 143 -10.10 5.51 -1.99
C VAL A 143 -9.94 4.09 -1.44
N GLU A 144 -9.59 3.94 -0.16
CA GLU A 144 -9.45 2.63 0.51
C GLU A 144 -10.77 1.83 0.51
N VAL A 145 -11.92 2.51 0.69
CA VAL A 145 -13.23 1.84 0.61
C VAL A 145 -13.53 1.34 -0.80
N GLN A 146 -13.23 2.14 -1.83
CA GLN A 146 -13.43 1.74 -3.23
C GLN A 146 -12.47 0.60 -3.61
N GLU A 147 -11.21 0.69 -3.18
CA GLU A 147 -10.22 -0.36 -3.37
C GLU A 147 -10.68 -1.67 -2.73
N ALA A 148 -11.13 -1.63 -1.46
CA ALA A 148 -11.65 -2.80 -0.76
C ALA A 148 -12.85 -3.43 -1.49
N GLU A 149 -13.71 -2.63 -2.13
CA GLU A 149 -14.82 -3.14 -2.93
C GLU A 149 -14.35 -3.87 -4.20
N ILE A 150 -13.37 -3.30 -4.92
CA ILE A 150 -12.78 -3.93 -6.11
C ILE A 150 -12.05 -5.21 -5.72
N CYS A 151 -11.17 -5.15 -4.71
CA CYS A 151 -10.44 -6.31 -4.18
C CYS A 151 -11.39 -7.40 -3.70
N GLY A 152 -12.47 -7.05 -2.98
CA GLY A 152 -13.48 -8.02 -2.57
C GLY A 152 -14.19 -8.70 -3.75
N ARG A 153 -14.36 -8.02 -4.90
CA ARG A 153 -14.87 -8.64 -6.14
C ARG A 153 -13.83 -9.53 -6.81
N LEU A 154 -12.56 -9.12 -6.83
CA LEU A 154 -11.45 -9.95 -7.30
C LEU A 154 -11.36 -11.25 -6.52
N ASP A 155 -11.33 -11.17 -5.19
CA ASP A 155 -11.22 -12.33 -4.29
C ASP A 155 -12.38 -13.32 -4.48
N ARG A 156 -13.62 -12.81 -4.57
CA ARG A 156 -14.80 -13.65 -4.81
C ARG A 156 -14.71 -14.36 -6.16
N THR A 157 -14.31 -13.66 -7.21
CA THR A 157 -14.19 -14.25 -8.54
C THR A 157 -13.04 -15.26 -8.60
N ARG A 158 -11.89 -14.93 -7.99
CA ARG A 158 -10.75 -15.82 -7.83
C ARG A 158 -11.14 -17.11 -7.12
N GLN A 159 -11.85 -16.99 -5.99
CA GLN A 159 -12.32 -18.15 -5.24
C GLN A 159 -13.31 -18.98 -6.07
N ALA A 160 -14.18 -18.35 -6.86
CA ALA A 160 -15.10 -19.05 -7.75
C ALA A 160 -14.37 -19.83 -8.84
N ILE A 161 -13.29 -19.27 -9.43
CA ILE A 161 -12.45 -19.99 -10.39
C ILE A 161 -11.75 -21.17 -9.70
N LEU A 162 -11.17 -20.93 -8.52
CA LEU A 162 -10.43 -21.94 -7.75
C LEU A 162 -11.31 -23.17 -7.43
N THR A 163 -12.53 -22.93 -6.95
CA THR A 163 -13.47 -24.00 -6.56
C THR A 163 -14.29 -24.56 -7.71
N PHE A 164 -14.21 -23.96 -8.91
CA PHE A 164 -14.90 -24.48 -10.09
C PHE A 164 -14.32 -25.85 -10.45
N PRO A 165 -15.14 -26.92 -10.52
CA PRO A 165 -14.64 -28.26 -10.83
C PRO A 165 -14.21 -28.34 -12.29
N ALA A 166 -12.92 -28.57 -12.55
CA ALA A 166 -12.43 -28.78 -13.91
C ALA A 166 -13.10 -30.02 -14.53
N ARG A 167 -13.66 -29.88 -15.74
CA ARG A 167 -14.28 -31.00 -16.47
C ARG A 167 -13.31 -31.61 -17.48
N THR A 168 -12.32 -30.84 -17.90
CA THR A 168 -11.32 -31.22 -18.90
C THR A 168 -9.92 -30.78 -18.47
N PRO A 169 -8.86 -31.41 -19.03
CA PRO A 169 -7.50 -30.90 -18.86
C PRO A 169 -7.30 -29.46 -19.32
N SER A 170 -8.10 -29.01 -20.31
CA SER A 170 -8.09 -27.61 -20.77
C SER A 170 -8.64 -26.65 -19.71
N ASP A 171 -9.69 -27.03 -18.97
CA ASP A 171 -10.20 -26.24 -17.83
C ASP A 171 -9.11 -26.07 -16.76
N MET A 172 -8.42 -27.17 -16.43
CA MET A 172 -7.33 -27.13 -15.44
C MET A 172 -6.17 -26.23 -15.91
N ARG A 173 -5.80 -26.31 -17.19
CA ARG A 173 -4.77 -25.42 -17.76
C ARG A 173 -5.16 -23.95 -17.66
N GLU A 174 -6.40 -23.61 -18.00
CA GLU A 174 -6.91 -22.23 -17.95
C GLU A 174 -6.98 -21.69 -16.51
N LYS A 175 -7.40 -22.53 -15.55
CA LYS A 175 -7.31 -22.19 -14.12
C LYS A 175 -5.86 -21.90 -13.70
N LEU A 176 -4.93 -22.77 -14.05
CA LEU A 176 -3.52 -22.61 -13.73
C LEU A 176 -2.94 -21.33 -14.36
N GLU A 177 -3.11 -21.11 -15.66
CA GLU A 177 -2.61 -19.91 -16.33
C GLU A 177 -3.17 -18.61 -15.73
N THR A 178 -4.42 -18.62 -15.29
CA THR A 178 -5.08 -17.46 -14.69
C THR A 178 -4.62 -17.22 -13.24
N LEU A 179 -4.42 -18.27 -12.46
CA LEU A 179 -4.21 -18.17 -11.01
C LEU A 179 -2.75 -18.34 -10.54
N ASP A 180 -1.82 -18.75 -11.42
CA ASP A 180 -0.42 -19.08 -11.09
C ASP A 180 0.30 -17.97 -10.30
N GLN A 181 0.02 -16.70 -10.63
CA GLN A 181 0.68 -15.56 -10.00
C GLN A 181 0.14 -15.23 -8.61
N TRP A 182 -0.99 -15.83 -8.21
CA TRP A 182 -1.78 -15.40 -7.05
C TRP A 182 -1.94 -16.46 -5.97
N LEU A 183 -1.62 -17.70 -6.28
CA LEU A 183 -1.77 -18.83 -5.38
C LEU A 183 -0.41 -19.25 -4.80
N THR A 184 -0.43 -19.64 -3.55
CA THR A 184 0.71 -20.36 -2.96
C THR A 184 0.84 -21.74 -3.58
N HIS A 185 2.04 -22.32 -3.54
CA HIS A 185 2.25 -23.71 -3.99
C HIS A 185 1.32 -24.72 -3.29
N ALA A 186 0.92 -24.46 -2.05
CA ALA A 186 -0.02 -25.31 -1.32
C ALA A 186 -1.43 -25.24 -1.93
N GLU A 187 -1.95 -24.03 -2.16
CA GLU A 187 -3.28 -23.83 -2.77
C GLU A 187 -3.34 -24.37 -4.21
N LEU A 188 -2.27 -24.17 -5.00
CA LEU A 188 -2.14 -24.74 -6.34
C LEU A 188 -2.22 -26.27 -6.30
N LYS A 189 -1.51 -26.90 -5.37
CA LYS A 189 -1.50 -28.35 -5.22
C LYS A 189 -2.89 -28.88 -4.86
N ASP A 190 -3.56 -28.26 -3.89
CA ASP A 190 -4.89 -28.69 -3.45
C ASP A 190 -5.92 -28.57 -4.59
N MET A 191 -5.87 -27.46 -5.35
CA MET A 191 -6.69 -27.28 -6.55
C MET A 191 -6.43 -28.37 -7.59
N VAL A 192 -5.17 -28.61 -7.95
CA VAL A 192 -4.79 -29.61 -8.96
C VAL A 192 -5.23 -31.01 -8.56
N MET A 193 -5.03 -31.39 -7.30
CA MET A 193 -5.47 -32.71 -6.79
C MET A 193 -6.99 -32.86 -6.87
N SER A 194 -7.74 -31.85 -6.43
CA SER A 194 -9.21 -31.85 -6.49
C SER A 194 -9.74 -31.93 -7.93
N ASP A 195 -9.12 -31.21 -8.85
CA ASP A 195 -9.52 -31.20 -10.26
C ASP A 195 -9.17 -32.53 -10.95
N LEU A 196 -8.01 -33.12 -10.66
CA LEU A 196 -7.62 -34.43 -11.17
C LEU A 196 -8.58 -35.53 -10.70
N ASP A 197 -8.95 -35.54 -9.42
CA ASP A 197 -9.92 -36.48 -8.87
C ASP A 197 -11.30 -36.32 -9.56
N SER A 198 -11.71 -35.08 -9.86
CA SER A 198 -12.96 -34.80 -10.56
C SER A 198 -12.96 -35.31 -12.00
N ILE A 199 -11.83 -35.16 -12.72
CA ILE A 199 -11.66 -35.66 -14.09
C ILE A 199 -11.66 -37.19 -14.10
N GLN A 200 -10.85 -37.82 -13.24
CA GLN A 200 -10.73 -39.28 -13.18
C GLN A 200 -12.04 -39.96 -12.80
N SER A 201 -12.80 -39.38 -11.86
CA SER A 201 -14.10 -39.92 -11.43
C SER A 201 -15.18 -39.92 -12.52
N ARG A 202 -14.97 -39.17 -13.61
CA ARG A 202 -15.89 -39.11 -14.76
C ARG A 202 -15.52 -40.08 -15.88
N GLU A 203 -14.27 -40.53 -15.92
CA GLU A 203 -13.78 -41.49 -16.92
C GLU A 203 -13.97 -42.95 -16.51
N ALA A 204 -14.23 -43.22 -15.22
CA ALA A 204 -14.49 -44.53 -14.64
C ALA A 204 -15.99 -44.93 -14.69
#